data_AF-A0A524KB04-F1
#
_entry.id   AF-A0A524KB04-F1
#
_cell.length_a   1.000
_cell.length_b   1.000
_cell.length_c   1.000
_cell.angle_alpha   90.00
_cell.angle_beta   90.00
_cell.angle_gamma   90.00
#
_symmetry.space_group_name_H-M   'P 1'
#
loop_
_entity.id
_entity.type
_entity.pdbx_description
1 polymer ?
#
loop_
_entity_poly.entity_id
_entity_poly.type
_entity_poly.pdbx_seq_one_letter_code
_entity_poly.pdbx_strand_id
1 'polypeptide(L)'
;MEDKNPLNPRIIALHIEHLRYLDMHDHLILCGPFKDHSGGMVIFKAQSKEEAETLAKHDPFIAEGYKTYVLRTIELADASNGYLG
;
A
#
# COMPACT_ATOMS: atom_id res chain seq x y z
N MET A 1 -1.55 -9.13 10.95
CA MET A 1 -1.86 -7.82 11.56
C MET A 1 -3.32 -7.86 11.96
N GLU A 2 -3.66 -7.59 13.21
CA GLU A 2 -5.05 -7.61 13.64
C GLU A 2 -5.77 -6.36 13.13
N ASP A 3 -6.94 -6.57 12.51
CA ASP A 3 -7.85 -5.48 12.18
C ASP A 3 -8.32 -4.85 13.47
N LYS A 4 -8.05 -3.55 13.65
CA LYS A 4 -8.44 -2.84 14.87
C LYS A 4 -9.94 -2.61 14.92
N ASN A 5 -10.57 -2.52 13.76
CA ASN A 5 -12.01 -2.35 13.56
C ASN A 5 -12.47 -3.15 12.32
N PRO A 6 -13.69 -3.70 12.32
CA PRO A 6 -14.24 -4.35 11.13
C PRO A 6 -14.40 -3.33 10.00
N LEU A 7 -13.98 -3.71 8.79
CA LEU A 7 -14.17 -2.88 7.60
C LEU A 7 -15.66 -2.79 7.24
N ASN A 8 -16.09 -1.61 6.80
CA ASN A 8 -17.44 -1.35 6.31
C ASN A 8 -17.42 -0.86 4.84
N PRO A 9 -18.56 -0.87 4.13
CA PRO A 9 -18.60 -0.50 2.72
C PRO A 9 -18.10 0.92 2.43
N ARG A 10 -18.32 1.88 3.34
CA ARG A 10 -17.85 3.26 3.18
C ARG A 10 -16.33 3.32 3.17
N ILE A 11 -15.66 2.73 4.16
CA ILE A 11 -14.20 2.80 4.24
C ILE A 11 -13.53 2.02 3.11
N ILE A 12 -14.14 0.92 2.66
CA ILE A 12 -13.68 0.15 1.49
C ILE A 12 -13.76 1.01 0.23
N ALA A 13 -14.86 1.74 0.02
CA ALA A 13 -15.00 2.62 -1.14
C ALA A 13 -13.94 3.73 -1.15
N LEU A 14 -13.68 4.36 0.00
CA LEU A 14 -12.63 5.38 0.14
C LEU A 14 -11.24 4.80 -0.15
N HIS A 15 -10.93 3.60 0.35
CA HIS A 15 -9.67 2.92 0.07
C HIS A 15 -9.51 2.64 -1.43
N ILE A 16 -10.57 2.19 -2.11
CA ILE A 16 -10.56 1.98 -3.56
C ILE A 16 -10.32 3.29 -4.33
N GLU A 17 -10.93 4.40 -3.90
CA GLU A 17 -10.67 5.72 -4.49
C GLU A 17 -9.22 6.18 -4.30
N HIS A 18 -8.64 5.92 -3.13
CA HIS A 18 -7.23 6.18 -2.87
C HIS A 18 -6.31 5.37 -3.80
N LEU A 19 -6.58 4.06 -3.97
CA LEU A 19 -5.81 3.22 -4.90
C LEU A 19 -5.92 3.73 -6.35
N ARG A 20 -7.11 4.14 -6.80
CA ARG A 20 -7.31 4.75 -8.12
C ARG A 20 -6.51 6.04 -8.28
N TYR A 21 -6.47 6.87 -7.24
CA TYR A 21 -5.65 8.07 -7.24
C TYR A 21 -4.16 7.74 -7.42
N LEU A 22 -3.63 6.75 -6.67
CA LEU A 22 -2.25 6.31 -6.81
C LEU A 22 -1.94 5.77 -8.21
N ASP A 23 -2.86 4.99 -8.78
CA ASP A 23 -2.74 4.42 -10.12
C ASP A 23 -2.72 5.51 -11.21
N MET A 24 -3.64 6.48 -11.14
CA MET A 24 -3.71 7.60 -12.07
C MET A 24 -2.45 8.48 -12.08
N HIS A 25 -1.69 8.49 -10.98
CA HIS A 25 -0.49 9.30 -10.81
C HIS A 25 0.81 8.47 -10.99
N ASP A 26 0.74 7.26 -11.54
CA ASP A 26 1.86 6.33 -11.70
C ASP A 26 2.61 6.02 -10.38
N HIS A 27 1.94 6.16 -9.24
CA HIS A 27 2.49 5.70 -7.97
C HIS A 27 2.24 4.20 -7.79
N LEU A 28 1.08 3.66 -8.15
CA LEU A 28 0.73 2.27 -7.83
C LEU A 28 1.44 1.26 -8.74
N ILE A 29 2.04 0.22 -8.13
CA ILE A 29 2.68 -0.89 -8.86
C ILE A 29 1.90 -2.19 -8.69
N LEU A 30 1.50 -2.50 -7.45
CA LEU A 30 0.75 -3.69 -7.14
C LEU A 30 -0.02 -3.49 -5.83
N CYS A 31 -1.24 -3.99 -5.74
CA CYS A 31 -1.97 -4.02 -4.49
C CYS A 31 -2.90 -5.22 -4.39
N GLY A 32 -3.15 -5.67 -3.16
CA GLY A 32 -4.22 -6.62 -2.90
C GLY A 32 -4.14 -7.25 -1.51
N PRO A 33 -5.25 -7.89 -1.08
CA PRO A 33 -5.24 -8.72 0.11
C PRO A 33 -4.41 -9.99 -0.12
N PHE A 34 -3.83 -10.52 0.95
CA PHE A 34 -3.26 -11.86 0.94
C PHE A 34 -4.38 -12.91 0.86
N LYS A 35 -4.13 -14.02 0.16
CA LYS A 35 -5.14 -15.09 -0.02
C LYS A 35 -5.55 -15.79 1.28
N ASP A 36 -4.69 -15.74 2.28
CA ASP A 36 -4.96 -16.27 3.63
C ASP A 36 -5.67 -15.26 4.54
N HIS A 37 -6.00 -14.08 4.03
CA HIS A 37 -6.65 -12.99 4.76
C HIS A 37 -5.87 -12.49 5.98
N SER A 38 -4.56 -12.77 6.09
CA SER A 38 -3.70 -12.31 7.18
C SER A 38 -3.36 -10.81 7.13
N GLY A 39 -3.67 -10.17 6.00
CA GLY A 39 -3.40 -8.77 5.71
C GLY A 39 -3.51 -8.46 4.22
N GLY A 40 -2.76 -7.46 3.77
CA GLY A 40 -2.61 -7.11 2.37
C GLY A 40 -1.29 -6.38 2.13
N MET A 41 -0.99 -6.15 0.86
CA MET A 41 0.21 -5.44 0.43
C MET A 41 -0.17 -4.38 -0.60
N VAL A 42 0.51 -3.24 -0.51
CA VAL A 42 0.50 -2.19 -1.53
C VAL A 42 1.97 -1.86 -1.81
N ILE A 43 2.36 -1.95 -3.08
CA ILE A 43 3.66 -1.54 -3.60
C ILE A 43 3.41 -0.32 -4.45
N PHE A 44 4.06 0.79 -4.11
CA PHE A 44 4.01 2.03 -4.87
C PHE A 44 5.42 2.63 -5.04
N LYS A 45 5.61 3.39 -6.12
CA LYS A 45 6.78 4.24 -6.36
C LYS A 45 6.68 5.50 -5.51
N ALA A 46 7.78 5.86 -4.87
CA ALA A 46 7.96 7.13 -4.17
C ALA A 46 9.41 7.59 -4.39
N GLN A 47 9.60 8.90 -4.46
CA GLN A 47 10.90 9.56 -4.62
C GLN A 47 11.71 9.56 -3.33
N SER A 48 11.04 9.41 -2.17
CA SER A 48 11.70 9.30 -0.87
C SER A 48 10.92 8.45 0.12
N LYS A 49 11.56 8.11 1.24
CA LYS A 49 10.90 7.40 2.33
C LYS A 49 9.80 8.25 2.97
N GLU A 50 10.00 9.56 3.06
CA GLU A 50 9.05 10.51 3.64
C GLU A 50 7.79 10.62 2.78
N GLU A 51 7.93 10.64 1.45
CA GLU A 51 6.80 10.56 0.53
C GLU A 51 6.07 9.22 0.69
N ALA A 52 6.82 8.11 0.75
CA ALA A 52 6.23 6.79 0.94
C ALA A 52 5.43 6.67 2.25
N GLU A 53 5.95 7.25 3.35
CA GLU A 53 5.24 7.34 4.62
C GLU A 53 3.98 8.20 4.51
N THR A 54 4.03 9.28 3.75
CA THR A 54 2.89 10.17 3.53
C THR A 54 1.79 9.45 2.74
N LEU A 55 2.14 8.76 1.64
CA LEU A 55 1.19 7.95 0.87
C LEU A 55 0.56 6.86 1.73
N ALA A 56 1.36 6.11 2.51
CA ALA A 56 0.84 5.05 3.39
C ALA A 56 -0.11 5.58 4.48
N LYS A 57 0.18 6.76 5.06
CA LYS A 57 -0.67 7.40 6.08
C LYS A 57 -1.98 7.96 5.49
N HIS A 58 -2.00 8.28 4.19
CA HIS A 58 -3.21 8.77 3.51
C HIS A 58 -4.17 7.66 3.06
N ASP A 59 -3.75 6.39 3.12
CA ASP A 59 -4.69 5.28 2.92
C ASP A 59 -5.81 5.37 3.98
N PRO A 60 -7.10 5.42 3.58
CA PRO A 60 -8.21 5.51 4.52
C PRO A 60 -8.23 4.40 5.59
N PHE A 61 -7.76 3.20 5.28
CA PHE A 61 -7.64 2.14 6.28
C PHE A 61 -6.66 2.51 7.41
N ILE A 62 -5.61 3.28 7.10
CA ILE A 62 -4.61 3.72 8.05
C ILE A 62 -5.04 5.02 8.74
N ALA A 63 -5.48 6.02 7.96
CA ALA A 63 -5.87 7.33 8.45
C ALA A 63 -7.04 7.26 9.47
N GLU A 64 -8.03 6.40 9.20
CA GLU A 64 -9.16 6.18 10.12
C GLU A 64 -8.91 5.06 11.16
N GLY A 65 -7.69 4.50 11.19
CA GLY A 65 -7.27 3.57 12.24
C GLY A 65 -7.86 2.15 12.16
N TYR A 66 -8.37 1.73 11.01
CA TYR A 66 -8.87 0.36 10.78
C TYR A 66 -7.73 -0.67 10.71
N LYS A 67 -6.60 -0.28 10.12
CA LYS A 67 -5.41 -1.11 9.94
C LYS A 67 -4.14 -0.40 10.41
N THR A 68 -3.07 -1.16 10.55
CA THR A 68 -1.71 -0.67 10.72
C THR A 68 -0.85 -1.12 9.54
N TYR A 69 0.35 -0.56 9.41
CA TYR A 69 1.26 -0.91 8.32
C TYR A 69 2.70 -1.05 8.82
N VAL A 70 3.51 -1.77 8.03
CA VAL A 70 4.96 -1.78 8.13
C VAL A 70 5.46 -1.28 6.79
N LEU A 71 6.29 -0.23 6.80
CA LEU A 71 6.89 0.32 5.59
C LEU A 71 8.31 -0.23 5.40
N ARG A 72 8.62 -0.63 4.17
CA ARG A 72 9.94 -1.09 3.73
C ARG A 72 10.20 -0.57 2.32
N THR A 73 11.46 -0.28 2.03
CA THR A 73 11.94 0.00 0.68
C THR A 73 12.44 -1.30 0.06
N ILE A 74 11.95 -1.62 -1.14
CA ILE A 74 12.47 -2.74 -1.93
C ILE A 74 13.61 -2.24 -2.81
N GLU A 75 14.70 -2.99 -2.88
CA GLU A 75 15.69 -2.82 -3.93
C GLU A 75 15.21 -3.62 -5.14
N LEU A 76 14.91 -2.93 -6.24
CA LEU A 76 14.32 -3.55 -7.42
C LEU A 76 15.36 -4.47 -8.07
N ALA A 77 15.11 -5.78 -8.05
CA ALA A 77 15.89 -6.79 -8.74
C ALA A 77 15.20 -7.13 -10.07
N ASP A 78 15.89 -6.91 -11.20
CA ASP A 78 15.38 -7.22 -12.53
C ASP A 78 16.50 -7.61 -13.51
N ALA A 79 16.14 -7.90 -14.76
CA ALA A 79 17.10 -8.33 -15.76
C ALA A 79 18.20 -7.28 -16.08
N SER A 80 17.94 -5.99 -15.83
CA SER A 80 18.90 -4.92 -16.12
C SER A 80 20.07 -4.87 -15.12
N ASN A 81 19.85 -5.38 -13.90
CA ASN A 81 20.86 -5.44 -12.84
C ASN A 81 21.22 -6.86 -12.42
N GLY A 82 20.92 -7.85 -13.27
CA GLY A 82 21.21 -9.25 -12.98
C GLY A 82 20.51 -9.76 -11.73
N TYR A 83 19.32 -9.25 -11.41
CA TYR A 83 18.60 -9.57 -10.18
C TYR A 83 19.39 -9.27 -8.89
N LEU A 84 20.26 -8.25 -8.92
CA LEU A 84 21.20 -7.86 -7.86
C LEU A 84 22.31 -8.90 -7.56
N GLY A 85 22.54 -9.86 -8.47
CA GLY A 85 23.58 -10.88 -8.36
C GLY A 85 23.46 -11.99 -9.39
#